data_AF-A0A5K0WHU8-F1
#
_entry.id   AF-A0A5K0WHU8-F1
#
_cell.length_a   1.000
_cell.length_b   1.000
_cell.length_c   1.000
_cell.angle_alpha   90.00
_cell.angle_beta   90.00
_cell.angle_gamma   90.00
#
_symmetry.space_group_name_H-M   'P 1'
#
loop_
_entity.id
_entity.type
_entity.pdbx_description
1 polymer ?
#
loop_
_entity_poly.entity_id
_entity_poly.type
_entity_poly.pdbx_seq_one_letter_code
_entity_poly.pdbx_strand_id
1 'polypeptide(L)'
;IGNGVLNELADDKGMYDYFWTHALISDEIIDTINKNCYPSLTTQQTDLCQEAQNAAWGLVQAVDVYNIYAPQCHSPSQSRKKYSL
;
A
#
# COMPACT_ATOMS: atom_id res chain seq x y z
N ILE A 1 12.09 -16.41 -7.12
CA ILE A 1 11.15 -15.26 -7.11
C ILE A 1 11.60 -14.33 -5.98
N GLY A 2 11.73 -13.03 -6.22
CA GLY A 2 12.05 -12.05 -5.17
C GLY A 2 10.94 -11.00 -5.08
N ASN A 3 10.48 -10.69 -3.88
CA ASN A 3 9.43 -9.70 -3.56
C ASN A 3 8.22 -9.72 -4.54
N GLY A 4 7.76 -10.92 -4.92
CA GLY A 4 6.62 -11.08 -5.82
C GLY A 4 5.33 -11.31 -5.06
N VAL A 5 4.20 -11.00 -5.69
CA VAL A 5 2.87 -11.37 -5.21
C VAL A 5 2.72 -12.90 -5.36
N LEU A 6 2.40 -13.57 -4.26
CA LEU A 6 2.20 -15.02 -4.16
C LEU A 6 0.74 -15.35 -3.83
N ASN A 7 0.10 -14.55 -2.98
CA ASN A 7 -1.29 -14.69 -2.57
C ASN A 7 -1.86 -13.31 -2.25
N GLU A 8 -2.79 -12.83 -3.08
CA GLU A 8 -3.33 -11.48 -2.99
C GLU A 8 -3.82 -11.12 -1.59
N LEU A 9 -4.52 -12.02 -0.90
CA LEU A 9 -5.03 -11.76 0.45
C LEU A 9 -3.92 -11.64 1.50
N ALA A 10 -2.98 -12.59 1.51
CA ALA A 10 -1.90 -12.60 2.49
C ALA A 10 -0.91 -11.45 2.23
N ASP A 11 -0.64 -11.15 0.95
CA ASP A 11 0.26 -10.08 0.54
C ASP A 11 -0.33 -8.71 0.85
N ASP A 12 -1.63 -8.49 0.59
CA ASP A 12 -2.31 -7.23 0.96
C ASP A 12 -2.30 -7.02 2.47
N LYS A 13 -2.60 -8.07 3.25
CA LYS A 13 -2.55 -7.98 4.71
C LYS A 13 -1.13 -7.66 5.19
N GLY A 14 -0.14 -8.38 4.69
CA GLY A 14 1.26 -8.15 5.02
C GLY A 14 1.74 -6.75 4.67
N MET A 15 1.24 -6.17 3.57
CA MET A 15 1.56 -4.80 3.17
C MET A 15 1.07 -3.76 4.18
N TYR A 16 -0.18 -3.84 4.65
CA TYR A 16 -0.69 -2.89 5.65
C TYR A 16 -0.06 -3.12 7.04
N ASP A 17 0.21 -4.37 7.43
CA ASP A 17 0.98 -4.67 8.64
C ASP A 17 2.40 -4.09 8.56
N TYR A 18 3.04 -4.16 7.38
CA TYR A 18 4.34 -3.54 7.13
C TYR A 18 4.29 -2.01 7.27
N PHE A 19 3.29 -1.35 6.65
CA PHE A 19 3.09 0.09 6.78
C PHE A 19 2.91 0.51 8.24
N TRP A 20 2.13 -0.24 9.03
CA TRP A 20 1.91 0.06 10.44
C TRP A 20 3.16 -0.13 11.29
N THR A 21 3.82 -1.28 11.17
CA THR A 21 5.04 -1.59 11.95
C THR A 21 6.23 -0.69 11.62
N HIS A 22 6.18 0.01 10.48
CA HIS A 22 7.18 1.00 10.06
C HIS A 22 6.69 2.45 10.25
N ALA A 23 5.63 2.66 11.03
CA ALA A 23 5.09 3.96 11.41
C ALA A 23 4.63 4.84 10.23
N LEU A 24 4.19 4.23 9.13
CA LEU A 24 3.66 4.94 7.96
C LEU A 24 2.15 5.20 8.06
N ILE A 25 1.43 4.42 8.86
CA ILE A 25 -0.01 4.56 9.11
C ILE A 25 -0.31 4.47 10.61
N SER A 26 -1.45 5.01 11.04
CA SER A 26 -1.86 5.04 12.45
C SER A 26 -2.47 3.72 12.92
N ASP A 27 -2.51 3.54 14.25
CA ASP A 27 -3.21 2.43 14.92
C ASP A 27 -4.68 2.34 14.49
N GLU A 28 -5.35 3.49 14.35
CA GLU A 28 -6.75 3.56 13.90
C GLU A 28 -6.96 3.00 12.49
N ILE A 29 -6.03 3.30 11.57
CA ILE A 29 -6.12 2.83 10.17
C ILE A 29 -5.92 1.32 10.12
N ILE A 30 -4.88 0.78 10.76
CA ILE A 30 -4.61 -0.66 10.73
C ILE A 30 -5.72 -1.47 11.42
N ASP A 31 -6.28 -0.94 12.52
CA ASP A 31 -7.42 -1.54 13.20
C ASP A 31 -8.64 -1.61 12.29
N THR A 32 -8.91 -0.52 11.54
CA THR A 32 -10.04 -0.46 10.63
C THR A 32 -9.85 -1.43 9.47
N ILE A 33 -8.64 -1.52 8.90
CA ILE A 33 -8.31 -2.48 7.84
C ILE A 33 -8.50 -3.91 8.33
N ASN A 34 -7.92 -4.27 9.48
CA ASN A 34 -8.01 -5.62 10.03
C ASN A 34 -9.46 -6.05 10.32
N LYS A 35 -10.32 -5.12 10.75
CA LYS A 35 -11.74 -5.39 11.06
C LYS A 35 -12.61 -5.49 9.79
N ASN A 36 -12.31 -4.71 8.75
CA ASN A 36 -13.26 -4.45 7.67
C ASN A 36 -12.83 -4.97 6.29
N CYS A 37 -11.55 -5.28 6.08
CA CYS A 37 -11.01 -5.65 4.76
C CYS A 37 -10.88 -7.14 4.49
N TYR A 38 -10.89 -7.98 5.53
CA TYR A 38 -10.66 -9.43 5.39
C TYR A 38 -11.81 -10.29 5.95
N PRO A 39 -13.09 -10.02 5.60
CA PRO A 39 -14.18 -10.86 6.05
C PRO A 39 -14.07 -12.26 5.44
N SER A 40 -14.15 -13.30 6.27
CA SER A 40 -13.93 -14.69 5.90
C SER A 40 -14.93 -15.27 4.88
N LEU A 41 -15.92 -14.50 4.41
CA LEU A 41 -17.13 -15.00 3.73
C LEU A 41 -17.72 -14.11 2.61
N THR A 42 -17.18 -12.91 2.33
CA THR A 42 -17.77 -12.01 1.32
C THR A 42 -16.72 -11.49 0.35
N THR A 43 -17.01 -11.56 -0.95
CA THR A 43 -16.16 -11.02 -2.03
C THR A 43 -16.23 -9.50 -2.18
N GLN A 44 -17.11 -8.83 -1.41
CA GLN A 44 -17.22 -7.38 -1.38
C GLN A 44 -16.40 -6.81 -0.21
N GLN A 45 -15.49 -5.88 -0.53
CA GLN A 45 -14.95 -4.97 0.46
C GLN A 45 -16.06 -4.07 0.98
N THR A 46 -16.02 -3.76 2.28
CA THR A 46 -16.90 -2.76 2.88
C THR A 46 -16.44 -1.35 2.48
N ASP A 47 -17.35 -0.37 2.47
CA ASP A 47 -16.98 1.04 2.23
C ASP A 47 -15.91 1.50 3.22
N LEU A 48 -16.01 1.06 4.48
CA LEU A 48 -15.01 1.31 5.53
C LEU A 48 -13.63 0.75 5.19
N CYS A 49 -13.56 -0.43 4.56
CA CYS A 49 -12.29 -0.96 4.07
C CYS A 49 -11.70 -0.04 3.01
N GLN A 50 -12.48 0.34 2.00
CA GLN A 50 -12.02 1.18 0.91
C GLN A 50 -11.54 2.55 1.42
N GLU A 51 -12.26 3.16 2.36
CA GLU A 51 -11.87 4.40 3.01
C GLU A 51 -10.55 4.26 3.79
N ALA A 52 -10.40 3.19 4.59
CA ALA A 52 -9.18 2.95 5.35
C ALA A 52 -7.96 2.67 4.46
N GLN A 53 -8.14 1.91 3.38
CA GLN A 53 -7.10 1.69 2.37
C GLN A 53 -6.71 3.00 1.68
N ASN A 54 -7.69 3.83 1.31
CA ASN A 54 -7.42 5.14 0.71
C ASN A 54 -6.67 6.07 1.68
N ALA A 55 -7.02 6.06 2.97
CA ALA A 55 -6.33 6.81 3.99
C ALA A 55 -4.87 6.34 4.16
N ALA A 56 -4.65 5.02 4.23
CA ALA A 56 -3.32 4.43 4.25
C ALA A 56 -2.49 4.88 3.03
N TRP A 57 -3.03 4.74 1.82
CA TRP A 57 -2.38 5.16 0.58
C TRP A 57 -2.13 6.66 0.51
N GLY A 58 -3.01 7.48 1.09
CA GLY A 58 -2.79 8.93 1.20
C GLY A 58 -1.56 9.29 2.01
N LEU A 59 -1.27 8.51 3.08
CA LEU A 59 -0.10 8.73 3.93
C LEU A 59 1.20 8.23 3.29
N VAL A 60 1.18 7.05 2.64
CA VAL A 60 2.39 6.48 2.03
C VAL A 60 2.79 7.13 0.70
N GLN A 61 1.94 7.94 0.08
CA GLN A 61 2.26 8.65 -1.18
C GLN A 61 3.47 9.57 -1.11
N ALA A 62 3.88 10.00 0.09
CA ALA A 62 5.04 10.85 0.29
C ALA A 62 6.38 10.09 0.31
N VAL A 63 6.36 8.75 0.33
CA VAL A 63 7.55 7.89 0.38
C VAL A 63 7.63 6.97 -0.84
N ASP A 64 8.83 6.51 -1.17
CA ASP A 64 9.00 5.46 -2.17
C ASP A 64 8.64 4.11 -1.53
N VAL A 65 7.47 3.56 -1.88
CA VAL A 65 6.98 2.29 -1.34
C VAL A 65 7.87 1.09 -1.71
N TYR A 66 8.72 1.21 -2.74
CA TYR A 66 9.68 0.16 -3.08
C TYR A 66 10.90 0.17 -2.16
N ASN A 67 11.21 1.31 -1.53
CA ASN A 67 12.26 1.44 -0.53
C ASN A 67 12.04 2.68 0.36
N ILE A 68 11.36 2.48 1.48
CA ILE A 68 10.93 3.57 2.37
C ILE A 68 12.09 4.32 3.07
N TYR A 69 13.31 3.79 2.98
CA TYR A 69 14.53 4.41 3.52
C TYR A 69 15.44 4.99 2.44
N ALA A 70 15.09 4.81 1.16
CA ALA A 70 15.84 5.42 0.07
C ALA A 70 15.57 6.94 -0.01
N PRO A 71 16.58 7.73 -0.41
CA PRO A 71 16.36 9.12 -0.75
C PRO A 71 15.46 9.24 -1.99
N GLN A 72 14.63 10.27 -2.01
CA GLN A 72 13.77 10.57 -3.16
C GLN A 72 14.60 11.08 -4.35
N CYS A 73 14.23 10.65 -5.57
CA CYS A 73 14.85 11.16 -6.78
C CYS A 73 14.25 12.52 -7.15
N HIS A 74 14.99 13.60 -6.89
CA HIS A 74 14.58 14.96 -7.25
C HIS A 74 15.13 15.44 -8.61
N SER A 75 15.75 14.55 -9.38
CA SER A 75 16.26 14.90 -10.70
C SER A 75 15.09 15.28 -11.61
N PRO A 76 15.14 16.41 -12.34
CA PRO A 76 14.16 16.69 -13.37
C PRO A 76 14.13 15.50 -14.32
N SER A 77 12.94 14.95 -14.56
CA SER A 77 12.77 13.84 -15.49
C SER A 77 13.45 14.20 -16.81
N GLN A 78 14.52 13.49 -17.19
CA GLN A 78 14.87 13.41 -18.60
C GLN A 78 13.63 12.85 -19.28
N SER A 79 13.02 13.65 -20.16
CA SER A 79 11.80 13.32 -20.88
C SER A 79 11.74 11.83 -21.21
N ARG A 80 10.70 11.12 -20.76
CA ARG A 80 10.45 9.73 -21.16
C ARG A 80 10.58 9.68 -22.68
N LYS A 81 11.59 8.98 -23.21
CA LYS A 81 11.64 8.68 -24.64
C LYS A 81 10.37 7.90 -24.93
N LYS A 82 9.42 8.55 -25.62
CA LYS A 82 8.28 7.86 -26.20
C LYS A 82 8.85 6.91 -27.25
N TYR A 83 9.04 5.65 -26.88
CA TYR A 83 9.08 4.60 -27.88
C TYR A 83 7.63 4.42 -28.32
N SER A 84 7.33 4.91 -29.53
CA SER A 84 6.12 4.51 -30.25
C SER A 84 6.30 3.04 -30.62
N LEU A 85 5.34 2.22 -30.22
CA LEU A 85 5.02 1.00 -30.96
C LEU A 85 4.35 1.37 -32.28
#